data_AF-A0A9E3FW19-F1
#
_entry.id   AF-A0A9E3FW19-F1
#
_cell.length_a   1.000
_cell.length_b   1.000
_cell.length_c   1.000
_cell.angle_alpha   90.00
_cell.angle_beta   90.00
_cell.angle_gamma   90.00
#
_symmetry.space_group_name_H-M   'P 1'
#
loop_
_entity.id
_entity.type
_entity.pdbx_description
1 polymer ?
#
loop_
_entity_poly.entity_id
_entity_poly.type
_entity_poly.pdbx_seq_one_letter_code
_entity_poly.pdbx_strand_id
1 'polypeptide(L)'
;MLGGLIVALMVAAWSSARSYFESGRRQGIEEAMREMARGVSSHCQLEGGALPPDVEKAMAAVGATPARRRTTGKAKATDPVHAQLWILGNAIGEACWLRGHGAGVRRKAPAAGRIRLDLSVTELLQLGWLAHLGFQHMMPNYRGFESYRFSGQDDAQDAARAISRIEAAIPAKDRPVADSSANYKRRLALISDWWQVTSDRLSA
;
A
#
# COMPACT_ATOMS: atom_id res chain seq x y z
N MET A 1 54.65 22.49 41.17
CA MET A 1 53.46 21.97 41.88
C MET A 1 52.18 22.71 41.51
N LEU A 2 52.15 24.06 41.49
CA LEU A 2 50.94 24.83 41.10
C LEU A 2 50.41 24.55 39.67
N GLY A 3 51.28 24.41 38.67
CA GLY A 3 50.85 24.16 37.29
C GLY A 3 50.12 22.82 37.08
N GLY A 4 50.52 21.77 37.80
CA GLY A 4 49.84 20.46 37.73
C GLY A 4 48.44 20.48 38.36
N LEU A 5 48.26 21.28 39.41
CA LEU A 5 46.98 21.48 40.10
C LEU A 5 45.96 22.21 39.22
N ILE A 6 46.41 23.22 38.47
CA ILE A 6 45.58 23.98 37.53
C ILE A 6 45.10 23.08 36.37
N VAL A 7 46.01 22.26 35.81
CA VAL A 7 45.65 21.30 34.75
C VAL A 7 44.66 20.25 35.26
N ALA A 8 44.86 19.72 36.47
CA ALA A 8 43.94 18.77 37.08
C ALA A 8 42.53 19.36 37.28
N LEU A 9 42.45 20.63 37.72
CA LEU A 9 41.18 21.36 37.85
C LEU A 9 40.48 21.56 36.50
N MET A 10 41.21 21.91 35.44
CA MET A 10 40.64 22.06 34.09
C MET A 10 40.10 20.72 33.55
N VAL A 11 40.84 19.62 33.74
CA VAL A 11 40.39 18.28 33.32
C VAL A 11 39.16 17.85 34.11
N ALA A 12 39.14 18.09 35.42
CA ALA A 12 37.99 17.80 36.27
C ALA A 12 36.76 18.60 35.83
N ALA A 13 36.90 19.92 35.62
CA ALA A 13 35.84 20.80 35.14
C ALA A 13 35.32 20.42 33.75
N TRP A 14 36.22 20.04 32.83
CA TRP A 14 35.83 19.54 31.51
C TRP A 14 35.06 18.21 31.60
N SER A 15 35.52 17.30 32.46
CA SER A 15 34.88 16.00 32.64
C SER A 15 33.50 16.11 33.28
N SER A 16 33.32 17.04 34.23
CA SER A 16 32.05 17.28 34.89
C SER A 16 31.07 17.97 33.95
N ALA A 17 31.52 18.98 33.18
CA ALA A 17 30.71 19.61 32.14
C ALA A 17 30.24 18.60 31.09
N ARG A 18 31.14 17.75 30.58
CA ARG A 18 30.80 16.69 29.63
C ARG A 18 29.81 15.68 30.23
N SER A 19 30.02 15.26 31.47
CA SER A 19 29.10 14.36 32.18
C SER A 19 27.71 14.98 32.34
N TYR A 20 27.63 16.28 32.63
CA TYR A 20 26.37 17.01 32.74
C TYR A 20 25.62 17.04 31.41
N PHE A 21 26.29 17.38 30.31
CA PHE A 21 25.68 17.38 28.97
C PHE A 21 25.23 15.98 28.53
N GLU A 22 26.02 14.94 28.79
CA GLU A 22 25.63 13.56 28.48
C GLU A 22 24.41 13.12 29.30
N SER A 23 24.31 13.57 30.56
CA SER A 23 23.16 13.29 31.44
C SER A 23 21.90 14.02 30.98
N GLY A 24 22.01 15.31 30.65
CA GLY A 24 20.89 16.10 30.12
C GLY A 24 20.38 15.57 28.78
N ARG A 25 21.28 15.12 27.90
CA ARG A 25 20.90 14.49 26.62
C ARG A 25 20.11 13.19 26.82
N ARG A 26 20.47 12.37 27.82
CA ARG A 26 19.73 11.15 28.17
C ARG A 26 18.34 11.46 28.70
N GLN A 27 18.26 12.39 29.64
CA GLN A 27 16.99 12.82 30.20
C GLN A 27 16.05 13.36 29.10
N GLY A 28 16.59 14.10 28.12
CA GLY A 28 15.82 14.56 26.97
C GLY A 28 15.29 13.44 26.08
N ILE A 29 16.09 12.40 25.83
CA ILE A 29 15.66 11.23 25.05
C ILE A 29 14.58 10.45 25.82
N GLU A 30 14.78 10.22 27.12
CA GLU A 30 13.82 9.52 27.98
C GLU A 30 12.47 10.27 28.06
N GLU A 31 12.50 11.60 28.15
CA GLU A 31 11.29 12.42 28.17
C GLU A 31 10.56 12.39 26.83
N ALA A 32 11.29 12.58 25.72
CA ALA A 32 10.71 12.51 24.38
C ALA A 32 10.07 11.14 24.12
N MET A 33 10.71 10.07 24.58
CA MET A 33 10.17 8.73 24.49
C MET A 33 8.92 8.52 25.33
N ARG A 34 8.88 9.06 26.55
CA ARG A 34 7.70 8.98 27.42
C ARG A 34 6.52 9.69 26.80
N GLU A 35 6.75 10.85 26.18
CA GLU A 35 5.72 11.59 25.44
C GLU A 35 5.26 10.84 24.19
N MET A 36 6.16 10.25 23.41
CA MET A 36 5.79 9.41 22.27
C MET A 36 4.95 8.20 22.70
N ALA A 37 5.35 7.52 23.77
CA ALA A 37 4.61 6.39 24.34
C ALA A 37 3.21 6.79 24.80
N ARG A 38 3.07 7.94 25.47
CA ARG A 38 1.78 8.52 25.86
C ARG A 38 0.92 8.84 24.64
N GLY A 39 1.51 9.47 23.61
CA GLY A 39 0.83 9.81 22.38
C GLY A 39 0.29 8.59 21.63
N VAL A 40 1.12 7.56 21.43
CA VAL A 40 0.71 6.31 20.77
C VAL A 40 -0.35 5.58 21.59
N SER A 41 -0.17 5.47 22.91
CA SER A 41 -1.14 4.80 23.80
C SER A 41 -2.48 5.53 23.80
N SER A 42 -2.48 6.86 23.90
CA SER A 42 -3.68 7.70 23.79
C SER A 42 -4.39 7.48 22.44
N HIS A 43 -3.66 7.50 21.33
CA HIS A 43 -4.22 7.31 20.00
C HIS A 43 -4.76 5.87 19.75
N CYS A 44 -4.21 4.87 20.43
CA CYS A 44 -4.74 3.51 20.42
C CYS A 44 -5.97 3.36 21.32
N GLN A 45 -5.95 3.94 22.53
CA GLN A 45 -7.03 3.87 23.51
C GLN A 45 -8.27 4.68 23.12
N LEU A 46 -8.11 5.85 22.49
CA LEU A 46 -9.22 6.68 22.01
C LEU A 46 -10.11 5.97 20.97
N GLU A 47 -9.57 4.98 20.26
CA GLU A 47 -10.32 4.17 19.30
C GLU A 47 -10.64 2.76 19.83
N GLY A 48 -10.50 2.52 21.15
CA GLY A 48 -10.87 1.26 21.81
C GLY A 48 -9.94 0.07 21.52
N GLY A 49 -8.74 0.31 20.97
CA GLY A 49 -7.79 -0.72 20.58
C GLY A 49 -6.63 -0.90 21.57
N ALA A 50 -6.11 -2.13 21.67
CA ALA A 50 -4.85 -2.42 22.36
C ALA A 50 -3.64 -1.90 21.57
N LEU A 51 -2.51 -1.69 22.26
CA LEU A 51 -1.25 -1.32 21.63
C LEU A 51 -0.75 -2.46 20.71
N PRO A 52 -0.24 -2.18 19.51
CA PRO A 52 0.34 -3.22 18.66
C PRO A 52 1.52 -3.91 19.36
N PRO A 53 1.60 -5.26 19.29
CA PRO A 53 2.59 -6.03 20.05
C PRO A 53 4.04 -5.68 19.68
N ASP A 54 4.28 -5.34 18.42
CA ASP A 54 5.62 -4.94 17.95
C ASP A 54 6.05 -3.57 18.49
N VAL A 55 5.09 -2.64 18.65
CA VAL A 55 5.33 -1.33 19.27
C VAL A 55 5.59 -1.49 20.76
N GLU A 56 4.81 -2.34 21.45
CA GLU A 56 5.01 -2.66 22.86
C GLU A 56 6.40 -3.28 23.10
N LYS A 57 6.79 -4.25 22.27
CA LYS A 57 8.10 -4.91 22.33
C LYS A 57 9.24 -3.93 22.05
N ALA A 58 9.10 -3.03 21.08
CA ALA A 58 10.11 -2.03 20.78
C ALA A 58 10.25 -1.00 21.92
N MET A 59 9.14 -0.60 22.54
CA MET A 59 9.16 0.28 23.71
C MET A 59 9.88 -0.37 24.90
N ALA A 60 9.60 -1.65 25.17
CA ALA A 60 10.27 -2.41 26.21
C ALA A 60 11.79 -2.54 25.95
N ALA A 61 12.19 -2.79 24.70
CA ALA A 61 13.59 -2.92 24.30
C ALA A 61 14.39 -1.62 24.50
N VAL A 62 13.78 -0.47 24.21
CA VAL A 62 14.44 0.81 24.44
C VAL A 62 14.55 1.12 25.94
N GLY A 63 13.48 0.86 26.73
CA GLY A 63 13.51 1.02 28.18
C GLY A 63 14.50 0.09 28.91
N ALA A 64 14.78 -1.08 28.33
CA ALA A 64 15.75 -2.04 28.84
C ALA A 64 17.20 -1.74 28.42
N THR A 65 17.45 -0.76 27.54
CA THR A 65 18.80 -0.46 27.05
C THR A 65 19.59 0.30 28.12
N PRO A 66 20.62 -0.30 28.75
CA PRO A 66 21.39 0.40 29.76
C PRO A 66 22.19 1.53 29.09
N ALA A 67 21.97 2.77 29.52
CA ALA A 67 22.74 3.95 29.10
C ALA A 67 24.23 3.93 29.55
N ARG A 68 24.77 2.75 29.87
CA ARG A 68 26.03 2.55 30.58
C ARG A 68 27.03 1.80 29.71
N ARG A 69 27.51 2.44 28.64
CA ARG A 69 28.87 2.18 28.15
C ARG A 69 29.60 3.50 28.03
N ARG A 70 30.53 3.73 28.95
CA ARG A 70 31.70 4.59 28.72
C ARG A 70 32.39 4.03 27.48
N THR A 71 32.13 4.57 26.31
CA THR A 71 32.90 4.25 25.10
C THR A 71 34.19 5.05 25.15
N THR A 72 35.12 4.58 25.97
CA THR A 72 36.54 4.77 25.71
C THR A 72 36.87 3.96 24.44
N GLY A 73 36.97 4.65 23.31
CA GLY A 73 37.56 4.10 22.09
C GLY A 73 36.59 3.89 20.91
N LYS A 74 36.93 4.55 19.80
CA LYS A 74 36.48 4.32 18.42
C LYS A 74 34.99 4.53 18.14
N ALA A 75 34.66 5.78 17.79
CA ALA A 75 33.43 6.17 17.11
C ALA A 75 33.37 5.59 15.69
N LYS A 76 32.79 4.39 15.52
CA LYS A 76 32.32 3.87 14.22
C LYS A 76 31.09 2.95 14.30
N ALA A 77 30.61 2.57 15.49
CA ALA A 77 29.38 1.80 15.64
C ALA A 77 28.23 2.73 16.04
N THR A 78 27.10 2.65 15.34
CA THR A 78 25.85 3.35 15.66
C THR A 78 25.53 3.18 17.14
N ASP A 79 25.23 4.29 17.83
CA ASP A 79 24.87 4.27 19.25
C ASP A 79 23.73 3.25 19.46
N PRO A 80 23.88 2.25 20.35
CA PRO A 80 22.83 1.23 20.58
C PRO A 80 21.49 1.85 20.95
N VAL A 81 21.49 3.03 21.59
CA VAL A 81 20.25 3.78 21.87
C VAL A 81 19.62 4.27 20.58
N HIS A 82 20.42 4.79 19.65
CA HIS A 82 19.93 5.27 18.36
C HIS A 82 19.39 4.13 17.49
N ALA A 83 20.02 2.95 17.52
CA ALA A 83 19.52 1.76 16.83
C ALA A 83 18.15 1.31 17.37
N GLN A 84 17.97 1.32 18.69
CA GLN A 84 16.69 0.96 19.32
C GLN A 84 15.59 2.00 19.03
N LEU A 85 15.94 3.30 19.01
CA LEU A 85 15.02 4.35 18.59
C LEU A 85 14.58 4.19 17.13
N TRP A 86 15.48 3.74 16.25
CA TRP A 86 15.15 3.47 14.85
C TRP A 86 14.15 2.30 14.72
N ILE A 87 14.36 1.23 15.49
CA ILE A 87 13.43 0.07 15.54
C ILE A 87 12.05 0.52 16.04
N LEU A 88 12.00 1.33 17.10
CA LEU A 88 10.75 1.89 17.62
C LEU A 88 10.04 2.76 16.59
N GLY A 89 10.77 3.65 15.91
CA GLY A 89 10.22 4.49 14.84
C GLY A 89 9.63 3.67 13.69
N ASN A 90 10.31 2.60 13.28
CA ASN A 90 9.82 1.70 12.24
C ASN A 90 8.54 0.98 12.69
N ALA A 91 8.51 0.43 13.90
CA ALA A 91 7.33 -0.26 14.44
C ALA A 91 6.10 0.67 14.53
N ILE A 92 6.30 1.91 14.99
CA ILE A 92 5.22 2.92 15.02
C ILE A 92 4.77 3.26 13.60
N GLY A 93 5.70 3.48 12.67
CA GLY A 93 5.40 3.80 11.28
C GLY A 93 4.59 2.70 10.58
N GLU A 94 4.99 1.44 10.77
CA GLU A 94 4.32 0.27 10.21
C GLU A 94 2.91 0.09 10.80
N ALA A 95 2.76 0.22 12.12
CA ALA A 95 1.45 0.16 12.77
C ALA A 95 0.50 1.26 12.26
N CYS A 96 1.00 2.49 12.11
CA CYS A 96 0.24 3.60 11.54
C CYS A 96 -0.13 3.34 10.07
N TRP A 97 0.80 2.81 9.27
CA TRP A 97 0.54 2.48 7.87
C TRP A 97 -0.50 1.37 7.72
N LEU A 98 -0.37 0.26 8.44
CA LEU A 98 -1.32 -0.85 8.42
C LEU A 98 -2.73 -0.39 8.79
N ARG A 99 -2.83 0.46 9.82
CA ARG A 99 -4.11 1.05 10.26
C ARG A 99 -4.70 1.96 9.20
N GLY A 100 -3.90 2.86 8.62
CA GLY A 100 -4.33 3.76 7.55
C GLY A 100 -4.73 3.00 6.28
N HIS A 101 -3.99 1.95 5.93
CA HIS A 101 -4.28 1.05 4.83
C HIS A 101 -5.61 0.32 5.06
N GLY A 102 -5.81 -0.29 6.22
CA GLY A 102 -7.06 -0.97 6.58
C GLY A 102 -8.27 -0.02 6.60
N ALA A 103 -8.09 1.21 7.10
CA ALA A 103 -9.13 2.25 7.02
C ALA A 103 -9.43 2.65 5.56
N GLY A 104 -8.42 2.79 4.71
CA GLY A 104 -8.57 3.05 3.29
C GLY A 104 -9.25 1.92 2.52
N VAL A 105 -8.92 0.67 2.85
CA VAL A 105 -9.58 -0.53 2.30
C VAL A 105 -11.06 -0.56 2.71
N ARG A 106 -11.38 -0.28 3.98
CA ARG A 106 -12.76 -0.20 4.47
C ARG A 106 -13.56 0.95 3.86
N ARG A 107 -12.95 2.12 3.62
CA ARG A 107 -13.58 3.24 2.89
C ARG A 107 -13.81 2.92 1.41
N LYS A 108 -12.98 2.06 0.82
CA LYS A 108 -13.16 1.53 -0.53
C LYS A 108 -13.94 0.21 -0.55
N ALA A 109 -14.59 -0.16 0.56
CA ALA A 109 -15.48 -1.32 0.58
C ALA A 109 -16.58 -1.09 -0.47
N PRO A 110 -16.89 -2.11 -1.30
CA PRO A 110 -17.85 -1.93 -2.37
C PRO A 110 -19.23 -1.59 -1.79
N ALA A 111 -19.94 -0.67 -2.45
CA ALA A 111 -21.31 -0.34 -2.10
C ALA A 111 -22.21 -1.59 -2.13
N ALA A 112 -23.33 -1.56 -1.39
CA ALA A 112 -24.28 -2.67 -1.37
C ALA A 112 -24.63 -3.13 -2.80
N GLY A 113 -24.49 -4.44 -3.04
CA GLY A 113 -24.73 -5.05 -4.36
C GLY A 113 -23.53 -5.05 -5.32
N ARG A 114 -22.35 -4.58 -4.92
CA ARG A 114 -21.12 -4.67 -5.73
C ARG A 114 -20.08 -5.56 -5.05
N ILE A 115 -19.32 -6.28 -5.87
CA ILE A 115 -18.20 -7.12 -5.43
C ILE A 115 -16.92 -6.45 -5.89
N ARG A 116 -15.97 -6.25 -4.97
CA ARG A 116 -14.62 -5.83 -5.31
C ARG A 116 -13.79 -7.07 -5.58
N LEU A 117 -13.17 -7.11 -6.75
CA LEU A 117 -12.23 -8.14 -7.16
C LEU A 117 -10.86 -7.48 -7.32
N ASP A 118 -9.90 -7.89 -6.50
CA ASP A 118 -8.51 -7.50 -6.66
C ASP A 118 -7.86 -8.53 -7.59
N LEU A 119 -7.45 -8.08 -8.78
CA LEU A 119 -6.88 -8.92 -9.83
C LEU A 119 -5.46 -8.44 -10.13
N SER A 120 -4.55 -9.39 -10.36
CA SER A 120 -3.27 -9.07 -11.00
C SER A 120 -3.50 -8.57 -12.44
N VAL A 121 -2.52 -7.87 -12.99
CA VAL A 121 -2.58 -7.38 -14.38
C VAL A 121 -2.77 -8.55 -15.35
N THR A 122 -2.10 -9.67 -15.13
CA THR A 122 -2.20 -10.88 -15.96
C THR A 122 -3.60 -11.48 -15.92
N GLU A 123 -4.22 -11.59 -14.75
CA GLU A 123 -5.59 -12.10 -14.61
C GLU A 123 -6.61 -11.18 -15.30
N LEU A 124 -6.42 -9.85 -15.19
CA LEU A 124 -7.29 -8.88 -15.86
C LEU A 124 -7.17 -8.97 -17.39
N LEU A 125 -5.96 -9.19 -17.91
CA LEU A 125 -5.72 -9.44 -19.33
C LEU A 125 -6.44 -10.70 -19.80
N GLN A 126 -6.27 -11.81 -19.09
CA GLN A 126 -6.93 -13.08 -19.40
C GLN A 126 -8.46 -12.95 -19.40
N LEU A 127 -9.02 -12.23 -18.42
CA LEU A 127 -10.46 -11.95 -18.36
C LEU A 127 -10.94 -11.11 -19.54
N GLY A 128 -10.18 -10.11 -19.97
CA GLY A 128 -10.50 -9.33 -21.17
C GLY A 128 -10.56 -10.21 -22.43
N TRP A 129 -9.59 -11.10 -22.60
CA TRP A 129 -9.56 -12.05 -23.72
C TRP A 129 -10.71 -13.05 -23.69
N LEU A 130 -10.99 -13.64 -22.53
CA LEU A 130 -12.11 -14.57 -22.35
C LEU A 130 -13.45 -13.88 -22.59
N ALA A 131 -13.61 -12.66 -22.11
CA ALA A 131 -14.81 -11.87 -22.36
C ALA A 131 -14.98 -11.57 -23.86
N HIS A 132 -13.90 -11.27 -24.59
CA HIS A 132 -13.95 -11.07 -26.03
C HIS A 132 -14.35 -12.34 -26.80
N LEU A 133 -13.81 -13.51 -26.43
CA LEU A 133 -14.17 -14.79 -27.04
C LEU A 133 -15.62 -15.16 -26.73
N GLY A 134 -16.02 -15.07 -25.46
CA GLY A 134 -17.42 -15.29 -25.05
C GLY A 134 -18.37 -14.36 -25.81
N PHE A 135 -17.99 -13.09 -25.96
CA PHE A 135 -18.76 -12.11 -26.73
C PHE A 135 -19.00 -12.54 -28.19
N GLN A 136 -17.97 -13.05 -28.87
CA GLN A 136 -18.11 -13.58 -30.24
C GLN A 136 -19.07 -14.79 -30.28
N HIS A 137 -18.99 -15.65 -29.27
CA HIS A 137 -19.84 -16.85 -29.17
C HIS A 137 -21.30 -16.53 -28.80
N MET A 138 -21.57 -15.39 -28.18
CA MET A 138 -22.92 -14.92 -27.84
C MET A 138 -23.63 -14.22 -29.02
N MET A 139 -22.97 -14.06 -30.17
CA MET A 139 -23.61 -13.52 -31.38
C MET A 139 -24.73 -14.45 -31.89
N PRO A 140 -25.83 -13.91 -32.45
CA PRO A 140 -27.03 -14.68 -32.82
C PRO A 140 -26.79 -15.88 -33.75
N ASN A 141 -25.83 -15.78 -34.67
CA ASN A 141 -25.58 -16.83 -35.67
C ASN A 141 -24.51 -17.85 -35.25
N TYR A 142 -23.88 -17.70 -34.08
CA TYR A 142 -22.98 -18.72 -33.55
C TYR A 142 -23.80 -19.86 -32.91
N ARG A 143 -23.77 -21.05 -33.53
CA ARG A 143 -24.63 -22.18 -33.15
C ARG A 143 -24.23 -22.92 -31.87
N GLY A 144 -23.13 -22.54 -31.23
CA GLY A 144 -22.60 -23.27 -30.07
C GLY A 144 -23.35 -23.05 -28.75
N PHE A 145 -24.07 -21.93 -28.58
CA PHE A 145 -24.82 -21.61 -27.37
C PHE A 145 -26.13 -20.90 -27.71
N GLU A 146 -27.27 -21.56 -27.59
CA GLU A 146 -28.58 -20.93 -27.83
C GLU A 146 -29.10 -20.15 -26.61
N SER A 147 -28.81 -20.61 -25.40
CA SER A 147 -29.36 -20.06 -24.16
C SER A 147 -28.77 -18.72 -23.71
N TYR A 148 -27.63 -18.31 -24.26
CA TYR A 148 -26.86 -17.14 -23.80
C TYR A 148 -26.60 -16.12 -24.91
N ARG A 149 -27.45 -16.04 -25.93
CA ARG A 149 -27.27 -15.09 -27.04
C ARG A 149 -27.73 -13.69 -26.66
N PHE A 150 -27.16 -12.69 -27.33
CA PHE A 150 -27.70 -11.33 -27.27
C PHE A 150 -29.10 -11.27 -27.87
N SER A 151 -29.98 -10.57 -27.16
CA SER A 151 -31.39 -10.39 -27.55
C SER A 151 -31.54 -9.46 -28.77
N GLY A 152 -30.56 -8.58 -29.00
CA GLY A 152 -30.57 -7.62 -30.09
C GLY A 152 -29.23 -6.88 -30.24
N GLN A 153 -29.17 -6.00 -31.24
CA GLN A 153 -27.96 -5.24 -31.54
C GLN A 153 -27.54 -4.32 -30.38
N ASP A 154 -28.51 -3.67 -29.71
CA ASP A 154 -28.26 -2.75 -28.60
C ASP A 154 -27.65 -3.45 -27.38
N ASP A 155 -28.15 -4.65 -27.05
CA ASP A 155 -27.66 -5.53 -25.99
C ASP A 155 -26.19 -5.94 -26.24
N ALA A 156 -25.87 -6.29 -27.49
CA ALA A 156 -24.49 -6.55 -27.91
C ALA A 156 -23.61 -5.30 -27.80
N GLN A 157 -24.11 -4.11 -28.15
CA GLN A 157 -23.35 -2.86 -28.03
C GLN A 157 -23.10 -2.48 -26.56
N ASP A 158 -24.06 -2.71 -25.66
CA ASP A 158 -23.90 -2.52 -24.22
C ASP A 158 -22.82 -3.43 -23.64
N ALA A 159 -22.83 -4.71 -24.01
CA ALA A 159 -21.78 -5.66 -23.63
C ALA A 159 -20.41 -5.26 -24.20
N ALA A 160 -20.33 -4.82 -25.46
CA ALA A 160 -19.09 -4.32 -26.05
C ALA A 160 -18.53 -3.10 -25.30
N ARG A 161 -19.40 -2.18 -24.86
CA ARG A 161 -19.03 -1.04 -24.02
C ARG A 161 -18.50 -1.48 -22.66
N ALA A 162 -19.13 -2.45 -22.00
CA ALA A 162 -18.67 -2.98 -20.72
C ALA A 162 -17.27 -3.59 -20.81
N ILE A 163 -17.01 -4.43 -21.82
CA ILE A 163 -15.68 -5.02 -22.06
C ILE A 163 -14.65 -3.93 -22.38
N SER A 164 -15.02 -2.90 -23.15
CA SER A 164 -14.13 -1.77 -23.44
C SER A 164 -13.71 -1.01 -22.18
N ARG A 165 -14.61 -0.85 -21.21
CA ARG A 165 -14.27 -0.25 -19.90
C ARG A 165 -13.26 -1.08 -19.11
N ILE A 166 -13.38 -2.41 -19.16
CA ILE A 166 -12.44 -3.33 -18.51
C ILE A 166 -11.07 -3.23 -19.19
N GLU A 167 -11.01 -3.28 -20.53
CA GLU A 167 -9.77 -3.13 -21.29
C GLU A 167 -9.09 -1.77 -21.04
N ALA A 168 -9.87 -0.69 -20.96
CA ALA A 168 -9.36 0.66 -20.72
C ALA A 168 -8.73 0.82 -19.32
N ALA A 169 -9.18 0.05 -18.32
CA ALA A 169 -8.62 0.07 -16.97
C ALA A 169 -7.21 -0.54 -16.90
N ILE A 170 -6.79 -1.31 -17.90
CA ILE A 170 -5.45 -1.89 -17.99
C ILE A 170 -4.44 -0.77 -18.33
N PRO A 171 -3.30 -0.65 -17.62
CA PRO A 171 -2.26 0.32 -17.96
C PRO A 171 -1.73 0.14 -19.38
N ALA A 172 -1.50 1.23 -20.11
CA ALA A 172 -1.13 1.20 -21.54
C ALA A 172 0.09 0.31 -21.86
N LYS A 173 1.08 0.27 -20.97
CA LYS A 173 2.30 -0.55 -21.09
C LYS A 173 2.04 -2.07 -21.05
N ASP A 174 0.94 -2.49 -20.44
CA ASP A 174 0.62 -3.89 -20.19
C ASP A 174 -0.52 -4.37 -21.09
N ARG A 175 -1.04 -3.52 -21.99
CA ARG A 175 -2.16 -3.88 -22.86
C ARG A 175 -1.70 -4.86 -23.94
N PRO A 176 -2.52 -5.89 -24.25
CA PRO A 176 -2.17 -6.85 -25.28
C PRO A 176 -2.42 -6.27 -26.68
N VAL A 177 -3.24 -5.23 -26.78
CA VAL A 177 -3.49 -4.45 -27.98
C VAL A 177 -3.14 -3.00 -27.68
N ALA A 178 -2.23 -2.43 -28.49
CA ALA A 178 -1.74 -1.07 -28.29
C ALA A 178 -2.86 -0.01 -28.35
N ASP A 179 -3.89 -0.24 -29.17
CA ASP A 179 -5.04 0.66 -29.32
C ASP A 179 -6.37 0.00 -28.91
N SER A 180 -6.79 0.24 -27.67
CA SER A 180 -8.09 -0.20 -27.14
C SER A 180 -9.27 0.43 -27.89
N SER A 181 -9.11 1.63 -28.44
CA SER A 181 -10.14 2.31 -29.22
C SER A 181 -10.36 1.60 -30.55
N ALA A 182 -9.28 1.21 -31.24
CA ALA A 182 -9.37 0.39 -32.44
C ALA A 182 -10.04 -0.96 -32.15
N ASN A 183 -9.70 -1.62 -31.04
CA ASN A 183 -10.31 -2.91 -30.68
C ASN A 183 -11.82 -2.78 -30.40
N TYR A 184 -12.23 -1.71 -29.70
CA TYR A 184 -13.64 -1.40 -29.49
C TYR A 184 -14.37 -1.14 -30.82
N LYS A 185 -13.79 -0.33 -31.71
CA LYS A 185 -14.35 -0.07 -33.04
C LYS A 185 -14.50 -1.34 -33.87
N ARG A 186 -13.53 -2.25 -33.82
CA ARG A 186 -13.62 -3.57 -34.48
C ARG A 186 -14.77 -4.39 -33.92
N ARG A 187 -14.98 -4.38 -32.60
CA ARG A 187 -16.15 -5.05 -31.99
C ARG A 187 -17.47 -4.43 -32.44
N LEU A 188 -17.56 -3.10 -32.53
CA LEU A 188 -18.75 -2.44 -33.06
C LEU A 188 -19.01 -2.75 -34.54
N ALA A 189 -17.96 -2.76 -35.36
CA ALA A 189 -18.05 -3.15 -36.77
C ALA A 189 -18.52 -4.60 -36.90
N LEU A 190 -17.97 -5.50 -36.08
CA LEU A 190 -18.43 -6.88 -36.03
C LEU A 190 -19.92 -6.95 -35.66
N ILE A 191 -20.39 -6.19 -34.69
CA ILE A 191 -21.82 -6.14 -34.34
C ILE A 191 -22.67 -5.63 -35.51
N SER A 192 -22.26 -4.54 -36.18
CA SER A 192 -23.03 -3.98 -37.30
C SER A 192 -23.07 -4.95 -38.48
N ASP A 193 -21.93 -5.52 -38.85
CA ASP A 193 -21.82 -6.44 -39.99
C ASP A 193 -22.68 -7.68 -39.75
N TRP A 194 -22.70 -8.20 -38.52
CA TRP A 194 -23.47 -9.39 -38.17
C TRP A 194 -24.98 -9.19 -38.26
N TRP A 195 -25.49 -8.00 -37.91
CA TRP A 195 -26.93 -7.72 -38.03
C TRP A 195 -27.33 -7.30 -39.45
N GLN A 196 -26.47 -6.61 -40.20
CA GLN A 196 -26.73 -6.27 -41.61
C GLN A 196 -26.79 -7.51 -42.50
N VAL A 197 -25.84 -8.44 -42.36
CA VAL A 197 -25.84 -9.72 -43.12
C VAL A 197 -27.07 -10.57 -42.81
N THR A 198 -27.65 -10.44 -41.61
CA THR A 198 -28.86 -11.18 -41.24
C THR A 198 -30.11 -10.52 -41.84
N SER A 199 -30.17 -9.19 -41.90
CA SER A 199 -31.24 -8.43 -42.54
C SER A 199 -31.30 -8.69 -44.05
N ASP A 200 -30.15 -8.71 -44.73
CA ASP A 200 -30.06 -8.92 -46.19
C ASP A 200 -30.42 -10.35 -46.63
N ARG A 201 -30.32 -11.34 -45.72
CA ARG A 201 -30.74 -12.72 -45.97
C ARG A 201 -32.23 -12.97 -45.71
N LEU A 202 -32.89 -12.09 -44.96
CA LEU A 202 -34.32 -12.18 -44.66
C LEU A 202 -35.17 -11.37 -45.67
N SER A 203 -34.54 -10.50 -46.45
CA SER A 203 -35.16 -9.66 -47.48
C SER A 203 -34.98 -10.18 -48.92
N ALA A 204 -34.32 -11.33 -49.11
CA ALA A 204 -34.12 -12.03 -50.38
C ALA A 204 -34.92 -13.33 -50.43
#